data_AF-A0A915CLD4-F1
#
_entry.id   AF-A0A915CLD4-F1
#
_cell.length_a   1.000
_cell.length_b   1.000
_cell.length_c   1.000
_cell.angle_alpha   90.00
_cell.angle_beta   90.00
_cell.angle_gamma   90.00
#
_symmetry.space_group_name_H-M   'P 1'
#
loop_
_entity.id
_entity.type
_entity.pdbx_description
1 polymer ?
#
loop_
_entity_poly.entity_id
_entity_poly.type
_entity_poly.pdbx_seq_one_letter_code
_entity_poly.pdbx_strand_id
1 'polypeptide(L)'
;MEEQYGGRQPAPAPNYSSSTIPPAALSNQITPAALHNGNTNNNLLSSVAASSSSSAANLNVSNPSSALELIVDFTRPDGQRTRPLLIDGKRLYVDEHYISVWSPVLRSWCIECPDRELILANVQYDHVLELLQAIHPTYKEVDDQTVHILLPLAFDYQMDGLLHRCECFLVTNKLPFLEKVWLADRYQLNRLLSLLLRELRPSHKLDLTGSRYYGLSDRVKVLLLERMHGSNAPEELAEPPVDMEHFLNASDLNFAAVRAKSGRSYYVNPYYLAAWSSVFQDLLCSMSVNLTDDIVCPCTHEELKFFLMAIYPPQLRINETNIGPTLMAACKMESHGLLRKCAQILLTPKPSCLYLYDSHY
;
A
#
# COMPACT_ATOMS: atom_id res chain seq x y z
N MET A 1 -42.44 54.75 25.31
CA MET A 1 -43.04 53.45 24.95
C MET A 1 -42.15 52.85 23.89
N GLU A 2 -41.41 51.82 24.28
CA GLU A 2 -40.41 51.11 23.49
C GLU A 2 -41.08 50.25 22.40
N GLU A 3 -40.52 50.25 21.19
CA GLU A 3 -40.81 49.22 20.17
C GLU A 3 -39.61 48.26 20.09
N GLN A 4 -39.90 46.98 20.38
CA GLN A 4 -38.94 45.90 20.44
C GLN A 4 -38.67 45.29 19.05
N TYR A 5 -37.39 45.03 18.81
CA TYR A 5 -36.83 44.27 17.70
C TYR A 5 -37.27 42.79 17.73
N GLY A 6 -37.88 42.32 16.63
CA GLY A 6 -38.12 40.90 16.37
C GLY A 6 -37.09 40.33 15.37
N GLY A 7 -36.24 39.42 15.84
CA GLY A 7 -35.22 38.74 15.04
C GLY A 7 -35.80 37.72 14.05
N ARG A 8 -35.26 37.69 12.82
CA ARG A 8 -35.51 36.66 11.81
C ARG A 8 -34.56 35.48 12.02
N GLN A 9 -35.11 34.27 12.15
CA GLN A 9 -34.37 33.00 12.01
C GLN A 9 -34.07 32.72 10.52
N PRO A 10 -32.93 32.10 10.18
CA PRO A 10 -32.66 31.62 8.82
C PRO A 10 -33.30 30.25 8.55
N ALA A 11 -33.75 30.06 7.31
CA ALA A 11 -34.34 28.82 6.79
C ALA A 11 -33.34 27.66 6.71
N PRO A 12 -33.78 26.39 6.86
CA PRO A 12 -32.90 25.23 6.76
C PRO A 12 -32.55 24.89 5.30
N ALA A 13 -31.31 24.45 5.08
CA ALA A 13 -30.79 23.99 3.81
C ALA A 13 -31.36 22.62 3.39
N PRO A 14 -31.47 22.31 2.08
CA PRO A 14 -32.00 21.03 1.60
C PRO A 14 -30.95 19.92 1.71
N ASN A 15 -31.39 18.77 2.24
CA ASN A 15 -30.64 17.51 2.26
C ASN A 15 -30.57 16.92 0.84
N TYR A 16 -29.36 16.84 0.27
CA TYR A 16 -29.09 16.00 -0.89
C TYR A 16 -28.85 14.56 -0.41
N SER A 17 -29.85 13.71 -0.61
CA SER A 17 -29.75 12.26 -0.52
C SER A 17 -29.17 11.73 -1.84
N SER A 18 -27.99 11.12 -1.79
CA SER A 18 -27.41 10.41 -2.93
C SER A 18 -28.01 9.01 -3.03
N SER A 19 -28.47 8.73 -4.24
CA SER A 19 -29.18 7.56 -4.72
C SER A 19 -28.38 6.27 -4.60
N THR A 20 -28.98 5.28 -3.95
CA THR A 20 -28.63 3.86 -4.01
C THR A 20 -29.04 3.30 -5.39
N ILE A 21 -28.08 2.74 -6.13
CA ILE A 21 -28.34 1.96 -7.35
C ILE A 21 -28.51 0.49 -6.93
N PRO A 22 -29.60 -0.22 -7.33
CA PRO A 22 -29.82 -1.62 -6.94
C PRO A 22 -29.04 -2.57 -7.87
N PRO A 23 -28.53 -3.72 -7.37
CA PRO A 23 -28.02 -4.76 -8.23
C PRO A 23 -29.17 -5.55 -8.87
N ALA A 24 -29.14 -5.67 -10.20
CA ALA A 24 -30.05 -6.49 -10.97
C ALA A 24 -29.81 -7.98 -10.67
N ALA A 25 -30.87 -8.65 -10.22
CA ALA A 25 -30.95 -10.08 -10.11
C ALA A 25 -31.10 -10.72 -11.50
N LEU A 26 -30.25 -11.69 -11.82
CA LEU A 26 -30.58 -12.72 -12.80
C LEU A 26 -30.28 -14.09 -12.20
N SER A 27 -31.39 -14.73 -11.85
CA SER A 27 -31.59 -16.14 -11.56
C SER A 27 -31.05 -17.02 -12.69
N ASN A 28 -30.36 -18.11 -12.35
CA ASN A 28 -30.56 -19.35 -13.07
C ASN A 28 -30.44 -20.55 -12.12
N GLN A 29 -31.49 -21.34 -12.16
CA GLN A 29 -31.75 -22.55 -11.40
C GLN A 29 -30.88 -23.70 -11.93
N ILE A 30 -30.19 -24.42 -11.03
CA ILE A 30 -29.87 -25.83 -11.23
C ILE A 30 -30.11 -26.54 -9.89
N THR A 31 -30.99 -27.55 -9.91
CA THR A 31 -31.40 -28.40 -8.80
C THR A 31 -30.36 -29.48 -8.46
N PRO A 32 -30.42 -30.08 -7.25
CA PRO A 32 -29.33 -30.86 -6.68
C PRO A 32 -29.44 -32.36 -7.01
N ALA A 33 -28.29 -33.03 -7.14
CA ALA A 33 -28.18 -34.47 -7.04
C ALA A 33 -27.28 -34.83 -5.84
N ALA A 34 -27.82 -35.69 -4.99
CA ALA A 34 -27.28 -36.07 -3.69
C ALA A 34 -26.48 -37.38 -3.74
N LEU A 35 -25.76 -37.62 -2.62
CA LEU A 35 -25.22 -38.89 -2.09
C LEU A 35 -23.87 -39.31 -2.72
N HIS A 36 -22.79 -39.53 -1.97
CA HIS A 36 -22.69 -40.57 -0.94
C HIS A 36 -21.47 -40.41 -0.01
N ASN A 37 -21.70 -40.89 1.22
CA ASN A 37 -20.84 -41.16 2.38
C ASN A 37 -19.38 -41.63 2.14
N GLY A 38 -18.49 -41.28 3.08
CA GLY A 38 -17.17 -41.91 3.22
C GLY A 38 -16.28 -41.40 4.36
N ASN A 39 -16.68 -41.67 5.61
CA ASN A 39 -15.88 -41.96 6.82
C ASN A 39 -14.38 -41.53 6.94
N THR A 40 -14.12 -40.85 8.07
CA THR A 40 -13.04 -41.04 9.07
C THR A 40 -11.56 -41.07 8.62
N ASN A 41 -10.75 -40.15 9.16
CA ASN A 41 -9.71 -40.50 10.13
C ASN A 41 -9.03 -39.26 10.76
N ASN A 42 -9.04 -39.24 12.09
CA ASN A 42 -8.08 -38.53 12.94
C ASN A 42 -6.69 -39.16 12.78
N ASN A 43 -5.63 -38.34 12.80
CA ASN A 43 -4.32 -38.61 13.43
C ASN A 43 -3.37 -37.45 13.07
N LEU A 44 -3.02 -36.61 14.04
CA LEU A 44 -1.82 -36.72 14.91
C LEU A 44 -0.63 -35.96 14.33
N LEU A 45 -0.39 -34.80 14.97
CA LEU A 45 0.91 -34.33 15.46
C LEU A 45 2.07 -35.30 15.23
N SER A 46 3.07 -34.86 14.46
CA SER A 46 4.45 -35.29 14.67
C SER A 46 5.40 -34.13 14.37
N SER A 47 5.87 -33.56 15.48
CA SER A 47 7.14 -32.86 15.65
C SER A 47 8.29 -33.54 14.92
N VAL A 48 9.16 -32.77 14.26
CA VAL A 48 10.54 -33.20 14.03
C VAL A 48 11.47 -32.06 14.41
N ALA A 49 12.27 -32.36 15.43
CA ALA A 49 13.23 -31.50 16.07
C ALA A 49 14.45 -31.23 15.18
N ALA A 50 15.08 -30.10 15.48
CA ALA A 50 16.38 -29.69 14.98
C ALA A 50 17.46 -30.75 15.21
N SER A 51 18.26 -31.01 14.18
CA SER A 51 19.57 -31.63 14.31
C SER A 51 20.60 -30.74 13.64
N SER A 52 21.35 -30.04 14.48
CA SER A 52 22.58 -29.34 14.15
C SER A 52 23.66 -30.36 13.74
N SER A 53 24.23 -30.19 12.55
CA SER A 53 25.54 -30.76 12.23
C SER A 53 26.34 -29.77 11.40
N SER A 54 27.48 -29.40 11.97
CA SER A 54 28.50 -28.53 11.42
C SER A 54 29.30 -29.25 10.34
N SER A 55 29.36 -28.68 9.15
CA SER A 55 30.39 -29.00 8.17
C SER A 55 30.76 -27.75 7.39
N ALA A 56 32.00 -27.31 7.58
CA ALA A 56 32.61 -26.21 6.85
C ALA A 56 32.78 -26.62 5.38
N ALA A 57 32.14 -25.89 4.46
CA ALA A 57 32.33 -26.05 3.03
C ALA A 57 32.45 -24.67 2.37
N ASN A 58 33.62 -24.47 1.75
CA ASN A 58 34.03 -23.44 0.80
C ASN A 58 32.99 -22.39 0.39
N LEU A 59 33.21 -21.15 0.83
CA LEU A 59 32.56 -19.95 0.32
C LEU A 59 33.08 -19.65 -1.09
N ASN A 60 32.41 -20.20 -2.10
CA ASN A 60 32.44 -19.61 -3.43
C ASN A 60 31.59 -18.33 -3.37
N VAL A 61 32.22 -17.18 -3.62
CA VAL A 61 31.56 -15.87 -3.69
C VAL A 61 30.63 -15.86 -4.89
N SER A 62 29.38 -16.26 -4.69
CA SER A 62 28.27 -16.07 -5.62
C SER A 62 27.62 -14.71 -5.37
N ASN A 63 27.41 -13.95 -6.45
CA ASN A 63 26.69 -12.67 -6.55
C ASN A 63 25.95 -12.17 -5.28
N PRO A 64 26.30 -10.99 -4.72
CA PRO A 64 25.62 -10.42 -3.55
C PRO A 64 24.15 -10.04 -3.78
N SER A 65 23.64 -10.11 -5.02
CA SER A 65 22.22 -9.88 -5.34
C SER A 65 21.27 -11.01 -4.93
N SER A 66 21.75 -12.23 -4.70
CA SER A 66 20.88 -13.40 -4.45
C SER A 66 20.51 -13.64 -2.99
N ALA A 67 21.24 -13.06 -2.03
CA ALA A 67 21.10 -13.39 -0.61
C ALA A 67 19.93 -12.68 0.12
N LEU A 68 19.21 -11.78 -0.55
CA LEU A 68 18.14 -10.96 0.05
C LEU A 68 16.83 -10.99 -0.74
N GLU A 69 16.66 -11.93 -1.68
CA GLU A 69 15.42 -12.02 -2.45
C GLU A 69 14.31 -12.63 -1.60
N LEU A 70 13.54 -11.76 -0.94
CA LEU A 70 12.34 -12.15 -0.21
C LEU A 70 11.21 -12.38 -1.23
N ILE A 71 10.97 -13.66 -1.53
CA ILE A 71 9.87 -14.11 -2.38
C ILE A 71 8.77 -14.66 -1.49
N VAL A 72 7.54 -14.24 -1.75
CA VAL A 72 6.34 -14.80 -1.11
C VAL A 72 5.66 -15.74 -2.11
N ASP A 73 5.45 -16.99 -1.70
CA ASP A 73 4.63 -17.95 -2.43
C ASP A 73 3.17 -17.81 -1.99
N PHE A 74 2.34 -17.24 -2.87
CA PHE A 74 0.90 -17.08 -2.65
C PHE A 74 0.10 -18.30 -3.14
N THR A 75 0.72 -19.31 -3.74
CA THR A 75 0.01 -20.44 -4.36
C THR A 75 -0.42 -21.52 -3.35
N ARG A 76 0.09 -21.44 -2.12
CA ARG A 76 -0.18 -22.39 -1.03
C ARG A 76 -0.51 -21.63 0.25
N PRO A 77 -1.38 -22.17 1.10
CA PRO A 77 -1.60 -21.60 2.42
C PRO A 77 -0.38 -21.81 3.31
N ASP A 78 -0.18 -20.92 4.27
CA ASP A 78 0.81 -21.04 5.32
C ASP A 78 0.25 -20.56 6.68
N GLY A 79 1.12 -20.38 7.68
CA GLY A 79 0.72 -19.98 9.03
C GLY A 79 0.08 -18.60 9.14
N GLN A 80 0.23 -17.74 8.13
CA GLN A 80 -0.33 -16.39 8.11
C GLN A 80 -1.37 -16.22 7.00
N ARG A 81 -1.06 -16.69 5.79
CA ARG A 81 -1.89 -16.58 4.59
C ARG A 81 -2.71 -17.83 4.42
N THR A 82 -3.93 -17.81 4.93
CA THR A 82 -4.83 -18.98 4.90
C THR A 82 -6.07 -18.75 4.05
N ARG A 83 -6.43 -17.49 3.77
CA ARG A 83 -7.68 -17.14 3.10
C ARG A 83 -7.56 -17.28 1.58
N PRO A 84 -8.40 -18.11 0.92
CA PRO A 84 -8.35 -18.25 -0.53
C PRO A 84 -8.93 -17.02 -1.25
N LEU A 85 -8.18 -16.53 -2.23
CA LEU A 85 -8.56 -15.54 -3.22
C LEU A 85 -8.63 -16.25 -4.59
N LEU A 86 -9.81 -16.32 -5.18
CA LEU A 86 -10.08 -17.01 -6.44
C LEU A 86 -10.07 -16.02 -7.60
N ILE A 87 -9.19 -16.26 -8.58
CA ILE A 87 -9.05 -15.47 -9.80
C ILE A 87 -8.92 -16.42 -10.99
N ASP A 88 -9.76 -16.27 -12.01
CA ASP A 88 -9.77 -17.14 -13.20
C ASP A 88 -9.77 -18.65 -12.87
N GLY A 89 -10.49 -19.04 -11.81
CA GLY A 89 -10.56 -20.44 -11.34
C GLY A 89 -9.29 -20.96 -10.63
N LYS A 90 -8.28 -20.11 -10.43
CA LYS A 90 -7.04 -20.41 -9.69
C LYS A 90 -7.05 -19.72 -8.33
N ARG A 91 -6.43 -20.37 -7.33
CA ARG A 91 -6.37 -19.86 -5.96
C ARG A 91 -5.01 -19.22 -5.67
N LEU A 92 -5.07 -18.05 -5.05
CA LEU A 92 -4.00 -17.46 -4.26
C LEU A 92 -4.42 -17.46 -2.79
N TYR A 93 -3.47 -17.40 -1.87
CA TYR A 93 -3.70 -17.40 -0.43
C TYR A 93 -3.17 -16.12 0.19
N VAL A 94 -4.01 -15.45 0.98
CA VAL A 94 -3.73 -14.15 1.58
C VAL A 94 -4.08 -14.13 3.06
N ASP A 95 -3.54 -13.15 3.78
CA ASP A 95 -3.99 -12.77 5.12
C ASP A 95 -5.02 -11.65 4.97
N GLU A 96 -6.23 -11.88 5.50
CA GLU A 96 -7.35 -10.95 5.38
C GLU A 96 -7.09 -9.62 6.09
N HIS A 97 -6.42 -9.66 7.25
CA HIS A 97 -6.06 -8.47 8.01
C HIS A 97 -4.99 -7.68 7.25
N TYR A 98 -4.07 -8.37 6.59
CA TYR A 98 -3.03 -7.74 5.79
C TYR A 98 -3.61 -6.95 4.60
N ILE A 99 -4.43 -7.59 3.77
CA ILE A 99 -5.03 -6.91 2.59
C ILE A 99 -6.04 -5.83 3.00
N SER A 100 -6.67 -5.96 4.17
CA SER A 100 -7.61 -4.97 4.72
C SER A 100 -6.94 -3.65 5.10
N VAL A 101 -5.63 -3.68 5.44
CA VAL A 101 -4.83 -2.46 5.67
C VAL A 101 -4.58 -1.73 4.35
N TRP A 102 -4.42 -2.45 3.25
CA TRP A 102 -4.16 -1.85 1.95
C TRP A 102 -5.41 -1.37 1.23
N SER A 103 -6.56 -2.02 1.43
CA SER A 103 -7.78 -1.74 0.66
C SER A 103 -9.03 -1.76 1.54
N PRO A 104 -9.79 -0.64 1.63
CA PRO A 104 -11.09 -0.64 2.29
C PRO A 104 -12.13 -1.47 1.52
N VAL A 105 -11.99 -1.61 0.20
CA VAL A 105 -12.85 -2.47 -0.63
C VAL A 105 -12.67 -3.94 -0.26
N LEU A 106 -11.41 -4.42 -0.23
CA LEU A 106 -11.12 -5.80 0.15
C LEU A 106 -11.46 -6.05 1.62
N ARG A 107 -11.25 -5.06 2.51
CA ARG A 107 -11.69 -5.15 3.91
C ARG A 107 -13.18 -5.40 4.02
N SER A 108 -13.98 -4.62 3.30
CA SER A 108 -15.44 -4.76 3.32
C SER A 108 -15.87 -6.16 2.86
N TRP A 109 -15.25 -6.69 1.80
CA TRP A 109 -15.52 -8.05 1.33
C TRP A 109 -15.09 -9.13 2.34
N CYS A 110 -13.97 -8.94 3.04
CA CYS A 110 -13.54 -9.87 4.09
C CYS A 110 -14.59 -9.97 5.20
N ILE A 111 -15.18 -8.83 5.59
CA ILE A 111 -16.22 -8.71 6.62
C ILE A 111 -17.55 -9.28 6.15
N GLU A 112 -17.97 -9.00 4.91
CA GLU A 112 -19.26 -9.43 4.38
C GLU A 112 -19.32 -10.95 4.10
N CYS A 113 -18.17 -11.55 3.80
CA CYS A 113 -18.08 -12.94 3.35
C CYS A 113 -17.09 -13.79 4.18
N PRO A 114 -17.16 -13.85 5.52
CA PRO A 114 -16.10 -14.39 6.37
C PRO A 114 -15.72 -15.85 6.08
N ASP A 115 -16.71 -16.71 5.77
CA ASP A 115 -16.50 -18.13 5.53
C ASP A 115 -16.35 -18.50 4.04
N ARG A 116 -16.21 -17.52 3.15
CA ARG A 116 -16.16 -17.74 1.70
C ARG A 116 -14.84 -17.32 1.10
N GLU A 117 -14.51 -18.01 0.01
CA GLU A 117 -13.44 -17.60 -0.90
C GLU A 117 -13.76 -16.20 -1.43
N LEU A 118 -12.75 -15.33 -1.42
CA LEU A 118 -12.87 -14.01 -2.04
C LEU A 118 -12.71 -14.20 -3.54
N ILE A 119 -13.72 -13.81 -4.33
CA ILE A 119 -13.70 -14.01 -5.79
C ILE A 119 -13.44 -12.67 -6.45
N LEU A 120 -12.32 -12.55 -7.16
CA LEU A 120 -12.03 -11.39 -8.00
C LEU A 120 -12.43 -11.71 -9.44
N ALA A 121 -13.55 -11.13 -9.88
CA ALA A 121 -14.01 -11.23 -11.26
C ALA A 121 -13.36 -10.13 -12.13
N ASN A 122 -13.21 -10.41 -13.43
CA ASN A 122 -12.72 -9.46 -14.45
C ASN A 122 -11.30 -8.92 -14.22
N VAL A 123 -10.48 -9.63 -13.44
CA VAL A 123 -9.05 -9.33 -13.26
C VAL A 123 -8.25 -10.58 -13.62
N GLN A 124 -7.08 -10.37 -14.21
CA GLN A 124 -6.22 -11.49 -14.60
C GLN A 124 -5.41 -12.00 -13.41
N TYR A 125 -5.26 -13.32 -13.31
CA TYR A 125 -4.47 -13.96 -12.26
C TYR A 125 -3.06 -13.35 -12.09
N ASP A 126 -2.31 -13.17 -13.18
CA ASP A 126 -0.94 -12.66 -13.12
C ASP A 126 -0.87 -11.20 -12.65
N HIS A 127 -1.91 -10.40 -12.94
CA HIS A 127 -2.00 -9.01 -12.47
C HIS A 127 -2.27 -8.94 -10.96
N VAL A 128 -3.06 -9.87 -10.44
CA VAL A 128 -3.30 -9.95 -8.99
C VAL A 128 -2.05 -10.48 -8.28
N LEU A 129 -1.31 -11.41 -8.88
CA LEU A 129 -0.02 -11.84 -8.35
C LEU A 129 0.97 -10.66 -8.29
N GLU A 130 1.04 -9.85 -9.35
CA GLU A 130 1.84 -8.62 -9.40
C GLU A 130 1.46 -7.65 -8.27
N LEU A 131 0.15 -7.44 -8.07
CA LEU A 131 -0.39 -6.63 -6.98
C LEU A 131 0.05 -7.15 -5.60
N LEU A 132 -0.14 -8.44 -5.34
CA LEU A 132 0.22 -9.04 -4.05
C LEU A 132 1.72 -8.94 -3.79
N GLN A 133 2.56 -9.19 -4.80
CA GLN A 133 4.00 -9.01 -4.69
C GLN A 133 4.35 -7.55 -4.37
N ALA A 134 3.71 -6.58 -5.02
CA ALA A 134 3.96 -5.17 -4.78
C ALA A 134 3.64 -4.76 -3.34
N ILE A 135 2.48 -5.16 -2.79
CA ILE A 135 2.05 -4.68 -1.46
C ILE A 135 2.72 -5.42 -0.29
N HIS A 136 3.21 -6.64 -0.52
CA HIS A 136 3.85 -7.45 0.53
C HIS A 136 5.31 -7.02 0.80
N PRO A 137 5.92 -7.50 1.91
CA PRO A 137 7.31 -7.20 2.31
C PRO A 137 8.42 -7.69 1.36
N THR A 138 8.10 -7.93 0.09
CA THR A 138 9.06 -8.24 -0.97
C THR A 138 9.77 -6.97 -1.47
N TYR A 139 9.13 -5.80 -1.29
CA TYR A 139 9.51 -4.52 -1.90
C TYR A 139 9.78 -4.61 -3.40
N LYS A 140 8.94 -5.37 -4.11
CA LYS A 140 8.91 -5.29 -5.57
C LYS A 140 8.60 -3.84 -5.98
N GLU A 141 9.55 -3.19 -6.64
CA GLU A 141 9.43 -1.80 -7.06
C GLU A 141 8.41 -1.64 -8.19
N VAL A 142 7.84 -0.44 -8.29
CA VAL A 142 7.01 -0.08 -9.45
C VAL A 142 7.95 0.38 -10.56
N ASP A 143 7.76 -0.18 -11.76
CA ASP A 143 8.56 0.08 -12.95
C ASP A 143 7.66 0.36 -14.18
N ASP A 144 8.29 0.52 -15.35
CA ASP A 144 7.60 0.85 -16.59
C ASP A 144 6.56 -0.21 -17.02
N GLN A 145 6.75 -1.48 -16.64
CA GLN A 145 5.84 -2.56 -17.01
C GLN A 145 4.72 -2.68 -15.99
N THR A 146 5.08 -2.69 -14.72
CA THR A 146 4.18 -2.95 -13.59
C THR A 146 3.28 -1.75 -13.30
N VAL A 147 3.69 -0.51 -13.55
CA VAL A 147 2.84 0.68 -13.31
C VAL A 147 1.51 0.59 -14.09
N HIS A 148 1.52 0.06 -15.31
CA HIS A 148 0.32 -0.06 -16.13
C HIS A 148 -0.66 -1.13 -15.62
N ILE A 149 -0.16 -2.09 -14.85
CA ILE A 149 -0.94 -3.15 -14.20
C ILE A 149 -1.44 -2.68 -12.83
N LEU A 150 -0.54 -2.12 -12.02
CA LEU A 150 -0.78 -1.77 -10.63
C LEU A 150 -1.67 -0.54 -10.49
N LEU A 151 -1.53 0.46 -11.36
CA LEU A 151 -2.27 1.72 -11.23
C LEU A 151 -3.81 1.55 -11.38
N PRO A 152 -4.34 0.81 -12.38
CA PRO A 152 -5.76 0.49 -12.44
C PRO A 152 -6.26 -0.31 -11.23
N LEU A 153 -5.54 -1.36 -10.82
CA LEU A 153 -5.93 -2.19 -9.68
C LEU A 153 -5.94 -1.39 -8.38
N ALA A 154 -4.93 -0.56 -8.16
CA ALA A 154 -4.84 0.29 -6.99
C ALA A 154 -6.01 1.29 -6.94
N PHE A 155 -6.44 1.81 -8.08
CA PHE A 155 -7.60 2.70 -8.16
C PHE A 155 -8.91 1.95 -7.88
N ASP A 156 -9.14 0.82 -8.56
CA ASP A 156 -10.38 0.04 -8.44
C ASP A 156 -10.58 -0.52 -7.02
N TYR A 157 -9.50 -0.94 -6.37
CA TYR A 157 -9.52 -1.42 -4.98
C TYR A 157 -9.24 -0.32 -3.94
N GLN A 158 -9.14 0.95 -4.33
CA GLN A 158 -8.93 2.09 -3.43
C GLN A 158 -7.71 1.92 -2.51
N MET A 159 -6.60 1.46 -3.08
CA MET A 159 -5.34 1.24 -2.38
C MET A 159 -4.47 2.50 -2.42
N ASP A 160 -4.80 3.47 -1.56
CA ASP A 160 -4.11 4.77 -1.51
C ASP A 160 -2.59 4.64 -1.39
N GLY A 161 -2.10 3.69 -0.60
CA GLY A 161 -0.66 3.46 -0.50
C GLY A 161 -0.01 2.94 -1.77
N LEU A 162 -0.71 2.13 -2.56
CA LEU A 162 -0.20 1.64 -3.84
C LEU A 162 -0.33 2.70 -4.94
N LEU A 163 -1.41 3.49 -4.93
CA LEU A 163 -1.55 4.68 -5.76
C LEU A 163 -0.38 5.65 -5.51
N HIS A 164 -0.04 5.89 -4.24
CA HIS A 164 1.09 6.72 -3.86
C HIS A 164 2.43 6.18 -4.40
N ARG A 165 2.66 4.86 -4.35
CA ARG A 165 3.86 4.25 -4.94
C ARG A 165 3.92 4.42 -6.46
N CYS A 166 2.80 4.21 -7.16
CA CYS A 166 2.70 4.47 -8.59
C CYS A 166 2.94 5.96 -8.90
N GLU A 167 2.41 6.86 -8.08
CA GLU A 167 2.61 8.30 -8.19
C GLU A 167 4.10 8.66 -8.09
N CYS A 168 4.79 8.17 -7.06
CA CYS A 168 6.23 8.38 -6.87
C CYS A 168 7.07 7.91 -8.06
N PHE A 169 6.73 6.77 -8.65
CA PHE A 169 7.34 6.32 -9.90
C PHE A 169 7.08 7.31 -11.05
N LEU A 170 5.83 7.70 -11.28
CA LEU A 170 5.42 8.59 -12.37
C LEU A 170 6.05 9.99 -12.28
N VAL A 171 6.31 10.50 -11.08
CA VAL A 171 7.02 11.77 -10.87
C VAL A 171 8.39 11.74 -11.55
N THR A 172 9.16 10.67 -11.38
CA THR A 172 10.54 10.57 -11.89
C THR A 172 10.66 9.91 -13.26
N ASN A 173 9.60 9.24 -13.71
CA ASN A 173 9.55 8.54 -14.98
C ASN A 173 9.66 9.47 -16.21
N LYS A 174 10.02 8.94 -17.38
CA LYS A 174 10.24 9.71 -18.63
C LYS A 174 9.03 9.77 -19.58
N LEU A 175 7.84 9.37 -19.15
CA LEU A 175 6.62 9.48 -19.95
C LEU A 175 6.36 10.93 -20.39
N PRO A 176 5.75 11.15 -21.58
CA PRO A 176 5.41 12.48 -22.06
C PRO A 176 4.56 13.26 -21.05
N PHE A 177 4.74 14.58 -20.96
CA PHE A 177 4.04 15.43 -19.99
C PHE A 177 2.51 15.21 -20.01
N LEU A 178 1.88 15.29 -21.19
CA LEU A 178 0.43 15.16 -21.32
C LEU A 178 -0.06 13.73 -21.00
N GLU A 179 0.79 12.72 -21.19
CA GLU A 179 0.52 11.34 -20.77
C GLU A 179 0.42 11.27 -19.24
N LYS A 180 1.38 11.87 -18.53
CA LYS A 180 1.37 11.92 -17.06
C LYS A 180 0.17 12.69 -16.53
N VAL A 181 -0.20 13.81 -17.16
CA VAL A 181 -1.40 14.58 -16.77
C VAL A 181 -2.66 13.74 -16.96
N TRP A 182 -2.76 13.01 -18.07
CA TRP A 182 -3.89 12.12 -18.34
C TRP A 182 -4.00 10.99 -17.31
N LEU A 183 -2.87 10.35 -16.95
CA LEU A 183 -2.84 9.35 -15.89
C LEU A 183 -3.23 9.95 -14.53
N ALA A 184 -2.70 11.13 -14.19
CA ALA A 184 -2.97 11.79 -12.92
C ALA A 184 -4.44 12.16 -12.77
N ASP A 185 -5.07 12.66 -13.83
CA ASP A 185 -6.50 12.97 -13.85
C ASP A 185 -7.36 11.69 -13.78
N ARG A 186 -7.07 10.70 -14.62
CA ARG A 186 -7.82 9.44 -14.69
C ARG A 186 -7.85 8.68 -13.37
N TYR A 187 -6.70 8.59 -12.70
CA TYR A 187 -6.55 7.82 -11.45
C TYR A 187 -6.50 8.71 -10.21
N GLN A 188 -6.90 9.98 -10.32
CA GLN A 188 -7.03 10.93 -9.22
C GLN A 188 -5.74 11.11 -8.39
N LEU A 189 -4.58 11.07 -9.05
CA LEU A 189 -3.26 11.32 -8.44
C LEU A 189 -3.06 12.83 -8.25
N ASN A 190 -3.75 13.41 -7.27
CA ASN A 190 -3.84 14.87 -7.09
C ASN A 190 -2.48 15.53 -6.84
N ARG A 191 -1.55 14.85 -6.16
CA ARG A 191 -0.22 15.39 -5.90
C ARG A 191 0.63 15.40 -7.16
N LEU A 192 0.64 14.32 -7.96
CA LEU A 192 1.28 14.33 -9.28
C LEU A 192 0.69 15.40 -10.18
N LEU A 193 -0.64 15.55 -10.22
CA LEU A 193 -1.28 16.61 -10.99
C LEU A 193 -0.80 18.00 -10.55
N SER A 194 -0.74 18.27 -9.23
CA SER A 194 -0.21 19.53 -8.69
C SER A 194 1.25 19.77 -9.12
N LEU A 195 2.11 18.74 -9.01
CA LEU A 195 3.52 18.82 -9.43
C LEU A 195 3.68 19.08 -10.93
N LEU A 196 2.88 18.42 -11.78
CA LEU A 196 2.91 18.63 -13.23
C LEU A 196 2.41 20.04 -13.60
N LEU A 197 1.34 20.50 -12.96
CA LEU A 197 0.87 21.87 -13.16
C LEU A 197 1.95 22.86 -12.76
N ARG A 198 2.66 22.64 -11.63
CA ARG A 198 3.83 23.43 -11.18
C ARG A 198 4.94 23.50 -12.23
N GLU A 199 5.26 22.38 -12.88
CA GLU A 199 6.25 22.32 -13.96
C GLU A 199 5.81 23.07 -15.23
N LEU A 200 4.49 23.19 -15.47
CA LEU A 200 3.95 23.89 -16.62
C LEU A 200 4.23 25.40 -16.53
N ARG A 201 4.98 25.91 -17.51
CA ARG A 201 5.29 27.34 -17.66
C ARG A 201 4.23 28.06 -18.49
N PRO A 202 4.03 29.37 -18.30
CA PRO A 202 3.25 30.17 -19.25
C PRO A 202 3.80 30.00 -20.67
N SER A 203 2.94 30.01 -21.69
CA SER A 203 3.30 29.80 -23.11
C SER A 203 3.87 28.42 -23.49
N HIS A 204 3.82 27.42 -22.60
CA HIS A 204 4.22 26.05 -22.94
C HIS A 204 3.35 25.51 -24.09
N LYS A 205 3.97 24.91 -25.11
CA LYS A 205 3.24 24.33 -26.24
C LYS A 205 2.81 22.90 -25.89
N LEU A 206 1.50 22.70 -25.71
CA LEU A 206 0.90 21.38 -25.53
C LEU A 206 0.11 21.01 -26.79
N ASP A 207 0.07 19.72 -27.11
CA ASP A 207 -0.85 19.21 -28.13
C ASP A 207 -2.26 19.12 -27.56
N LEU A 208 -3.09 20.12 -27.88
CA LEU A 208 -4.49 20.20 -27.47
C LEU A 208 -5.44 19.46 -28.43
N THR A 209 -4.90 18.79 -29.45
CA THR A 209 -5.65 18.03 -30.47
C THR A 209 -5.47 16.52 -30.32
N GLY A 210 -4.57 16.09 -29.44
CA GLY A 210 -4.31 14.68 -29.17
C GLY A 210 -5.38 14.01 -28.31
N SER A 211 -5.49 12.69 -28.44
CA SER A 211 -6.42 11.85 -27.66
C SER A 211 -6.24 12.00 -26.14
N ARG A 212 -5.00 12.22 -25.68
CA ARG A 212 -4.70 12.45 -24.26
C ARG A 212 -5.34 13.72 -23.74
N TYR A 213 -5.30 14.82 -24.48
CA TYR A 213 -5.99 16.05 -24.08
C TYR A 213 -7.51 15.87 -24.09
N TYR A 214 -8.07 15.24 -25.13
CA TYR A 214 -9.51 15.01 -25.21
C TYR A 214 -10.05 14.15 -24.06
N GLY A 215 -9.27 13.15 -23.65
CA GLY A 215 -9.60 12.26 -22.54
C GLY A 215 -9.47 12.88 -21.14
N LEU A 216 -9.04 14.13 -21.01
CA LEU A 216 -9.02 14.85 -19.73
C LEU A 216 -10.41 15.32 -19.32
N SER A 217 -10.64 15.36 -18.02
CA SER A 217 -11.77 16.03 -17.38
C SER A 217 -11.74 17.54 -17.69
N ASP A 218 -12.92 18.16 -17.73
CA ASP A 218 -13.04 19.59 -17.99
C ASP A 218 -12.30 20.42 -16.94
N ARG A 219 -12.30 19.96 -15.68
CA ARG A 219 -11.53 20.57 -14.58
C ARG A 219 -10.04 20.66 -14.93
N VAL A 220 -9.44 19.57 -15.39
CA VAL A 220 -8.01 19.55 -15.70
C VAL A 220 -7.69 20.30 -16.98
N LYS A 221 -8.57 20.27 -17.98
CA LYS A 221 -8.43 21.13 -19.18
C LYS A 221 -8.39 22.61 -18.81
N VAL A 222 -9.28 23.05 -17.93
CA VAL A 222 -9.30 24.43 -17.44
C VAL A 222 -8.00 24.76 -16.70
N LEU A 223 -7.57 23.92 -15.75
CA LEU A 223 -6.32 24.13 -15.00
C LEU A 223 -5.10 24.24 -15.91
N LEU A 224 -4.98 23.39 -16.94
CA LEU A 224 -3.90 23.47 -17.92
C LEU A 224 -3.91 24.82 -18.66
N LEU A 225 -5.08 25.22 -19.16
CA LEU A 225 -5.24 26.46 -19.90
C LEU A 225 -4.95 27.69 -19.02
N GLU A 226 -5.46 27.73 -17.80
CA GLU A 226 -5.18 28.79 -16.83
C GLU A 226 -3.67 28.92 -16.59
N ARG A 227 -2.98 27.80 -16.35
CA ARG A 227 -1.53 27.78 -16.13
C ARG A 227 -0.74 28.22 -17.36
N MET A 228 -1.19 27.88 -18.57
CA MET A 228 -0.60 28.36 -19.82
C MET A 228 -0.76 29.87 -20.02
N HIS A 229 -1.82 30.46 -19.47
CA HIS A 229 -2.14 31.90 -19.55
C HIS A 229 -1.63 32.72 -18.35
N GLY A 230 -0.82 32.12 -17.47
CA GLY A 230 -0.13 32.85 -16.40
C GLY A 230 -0.82 32.83 -15.04
N SER A 231 -1.86 32.00 -14.85
CA SER A 231 -2.41 31.76 -13.51
C SER A 231 -1.35 31.12 -12.59
N ASN A 232 -1.49 31.41 -11.29
CA ASN A 232 -0.58 30.91 -10.27
C ASN A 232 -0.56 29.38 -10.21
N ALA A 233 0.58 28.85 -9.77
CA ALA A 233 0.72 27.44 -9.48
C ALA A 233 -0.23 26.99 -8.35
N PRO A 234 -0.78 25.76 -8.43
CA PRO A 234 -1.45 25.19 -7.27
C PRO A 234 -0.47 25.04 -6.10
N GLU A 235 -1.04 25.04 -4.90
CA GLU A 235 -0.30 24.75 -3.68
C GLU A 235 0.32 23.34 -3.76
N GLU A 236 1.53 23.22 -3.23
CA GLU A 236 2.23 21.96 -3.20
C GLU A 236 1.62 21.05 -2.15
N LEU A 237 1.13 19.89 -2.58
CA LEU A 237 0.59 18.89 -1.67
C LEU A 237 1.74 18.13 -1.01
N ALA A 238 1.71 18.08 0.33
CA ALA A 238 2.68 17.31 1.10
C ALA A 238 2.65 15.84 0.67
N GLU A 239 3.83 15.22 0.62
CA GLU A 239 3.95 13.80 0.33
C GLU A 239 3.50 13.00 1.56
N PRO A 240 2.51 12.10 1.42
CA PRO A 240 2.10 11.26 2.53
C PRO A 240 3.16 10.19 2.85
N PRO A 241 3.18 9.64 4.08
CA PRO A 241 2.34 9.98 5.22
C PRO A 241 2.83 11.27 5.92
N VAL A 242 1.88 12.13 6.33
CA VAL A 242 2.18 13.45 6.90
C VAL A 242 2.29 13.45 8.43
N ASP A 243 1.61 12.51 9.10
CA ASP A 243 1.56 12.41 10.55
C ASP A 243 1.31 10.95 11.03
N MET A 244 1.02 10.79 12.33
CA MET A 244 0.76 9.51 13.00
C MET A 244 -0.70 9.38 13.49
N GLU A 245 -1.63 10.24 13.05
CA GLU A 245 -2.97 10.34 13.64
C GLU A 245 -3.73 9.00 13.64
N HIS A 246 -3.59 8.22 12.56
CA HIS A 246 -4.21 6.90 12.38
C HIS A 246 -3.73 5.83 13.38
N PHE A 247 -2.65 6.09 14.12
CA PHE A 247 -2.08 5.20 15.11
C PHE A 247 -2.35 5.66 16.55
N LEU A 248 -2.99 6.82 16.75
CA LEU A 248 -3.18 7.36 18.11
C LEU A 248 -4.40 6.76 18.82
N ASN A 249 -5.39 6.30 18.05
CA ASN A 249 -6.64 5.73 18.58
C ASN A 249 -6.88 4.33 18.01
N ALA A 250 -7.50 3.47 18.82
CA ALA A 250 -7.97 2.18 18.35
C ALA A 250 -9.04 2.36 17.25
N SER A 251 -9.03 1.44 16.30
CA SER A 251 -10.04 1.31 15.25
C SER A 251 -10.33 -0.17 14.99
N ASP A 252 -11.30 -0.43 14.12
CA ASP A 252 -11.57 -1.77 13.57
C ASP A 252 -10.36 -2.35 12.81
N LEU A 253 -9.57 -1.49 12.18
CA LEU A 253 -8.38 -1.90 11.43
C LEU A 253 -7.12 -2.03 12.31
N ASN A 254 -6.88 -1.02 13.16
CA ASN A 254 -5.74 -0.92 14.06
C ASN A 254 -6.22 -1.04 15.51
N PHE A 255 -6.26 -2.26 16.05
CA PHE A 255 -6.90 -2.56 17.33
C PHE A 255 -5.94 -3.00 18.44
N ALA A 256 -4.69 -3.35 18.13
CA ALA A 256 -3.71 -3.79 19.13
C ALA A 256 -2.80 -2.62 19.55
N ALA A 257 -2.63 -2.42 20.85
CA ALA A 257 -1.72 -1.40 21.37
C ALA A 257 -0.28 -1.93 21.40
N VAL A 258 0.63 -1.22 20.74
CA VAL A 258 2.07 -1.47 20.79
C VAL A 258 2.75 -0.32 21.53
N ARG A 259 3.41 -0.65 22.65
CA ARG A 259 4.12 0.28 23.51
C ARG A 259 5.60 0.32 23.15
N ALA A 260 6.11 1.51 22.86
CA ALA A 260 7.53 1.78 22.71
C ALA A 260 8.27 1.74 24.06
N LYS A 261 9.59 1.56 24.04
CA LYS A 261 10.45 1.59 25.25
C LYS A 261 10.30 2.85 26.11
N SER A 262 9.97 3.97 25.48
CA SER A 262 9.74 5.25 26.18
C SER A 262 8.36 5.35 26.84
N GLY A 263 7.52 4.32 26.75
CA GLY A 263 6.17 4.27 27.31
C GLY A 263 5.06 4.80 26.38
N ARG A 264 5.40 5.37 25.22
CA ARG A 264 4.40 5.84 24.24
C ARG A 264 3.81 4.66 23.48
N SER A 265 2.48 4.60 23.40
CA SER A 265 1.77 3.55 22.66
C SER A 265 1.20 4.04 21.34
N TYR A 266 1.07 3.11 20.40
CA TYR A 266 0.40 3.29 19.11
C TYR A 266 -0.52 2.09 18.85
N TYR A 267 -1.67 2.33 18.25
CA TYR A 267 -2.60 1.27 17.84
C TYR A 267 -2.29 0.81 16.43
N VAL A 268 -2.17 -0.49 16.23
CA VAL A 268 -1.75 -1.10 14.97
C VAL A 268 -2.57 -2.35 14.66
N ASN A 269 -2.49 -2.82 13.42
CA ASN A 269 -2.88 -4.17 13.06
C ASN A 269 -1.72 -5.15 13.33
N PRO A 270 -1.85 -6.06 14.30
CA PRO A 270 -0.75 -6.92 14.72
C PRO A 270 -0.39 -7.98 13.67
N TYR A 271 -1.38 -8.47 12.91
CA TYR A 271 -1.17 -9.40 11.79
C TYR A 271 -0.43 -8.71 10.64
N TYR A 272 -0.72 -7.43 10.39
CA TYR A 272 0.05 -6.62 9.46
C TYR A 272 1.50 -6.49 9.91
N LEU A 273 1.76 -6.15 11.18
CA LEU A 273 3.13 -6.05 11.70
C LEU A 273 3.88 -7.37 11.61
N ALA A 274 3.23 -8.50 11.88
CA ALA A 274 3.85 -9.82 11.81
C ALA A 274 4.34 -10.19 10.40
N ALA A 275 3.66 -9.72 9.35
CA ALA A 275 4.18 -9.88 7.99
C ALA A 275 5.52 -9.12 7.80
N TRP A 276 5.66 -7.97 8.48
CA TRP A 276 6.81 -7.07 8.34
C TRP A 276 7.93 -7.31 9.36
N SER A 277 7.74 -8.15 10.38
CA SER A 277 8.64 -8.26 11.54
C SER A 277 8.60 -9.68 12.12
N SER A 278 9.74 -10.37 12.14
CA SER A 278 9.86 -11.68 12.82
C SER A 278 9.61 -11.55 14.32
N VAL A 279 9.99 -10.43 14.94
CA VAL A 279 9.67 -10.15 16.35
C VAL A 279 8.16 -10.22 16.61
N PHE A 280 7.33 -9.65 15.72
CA PHE A 280 5.88 -9.73 15.84
C PHE A 280 5.32 -11.08 15.40
N GLN A 281 5.93 -11.73 14.42
CA GLN A 281 5.56 -13.08 14.02
C GLN A 281 5.72 -14.08 15.17
N ASP A 282 6.89 -14.08 15.81
CA ASP A 282 7.19 -14.94 16.97
C ASP A 282 6.29 -14.60 18.17
N LEU A 283 5.99 -13.31 18.36
CA LEU A 283 5.05 -12.88 19.39
C LEU A 283 3.65 -13.45 19.16
N LEU A 284 3.11 -13.37 17.93
CA LEU A 284 1.81 -13.94 17.61
C LEU A 284 1.79 -15.47 17.71
N CYS A 285 2.90 -16.14 17.37
CA CYS A 285 3.01 -17.59 17.52
C CYS A 285 3.12 -18.04 18.99
N SER A 286 3.73 -17.22 19.85
CA SER A 286 3.94 -17.54 21.29
C SER A 286 2.77 -17.13 22.18
N MET A 287 2.03 -16.08 21.82
CA MET A 287 0.85 -15.65 22.55
C MET A 287 -0.36 -16.52 22.19
N SER A 288 -0.77 -17.39 23.11
CA SER A 288 -2.08 -18.02 23.03
C SER A 288 -3.20 -16.97 23.25
N VAL A 289 -3.64 -16.33 22.16
CA VAL A 289 -4.99 -15.77 21.93
C VAL A 289 -5.46 -14.57 22.79
N ASN A 290 -4.66 -13.98 23.69
CA ASN A 290 -5.07 -12.76 24.39
C ASN A 290 -4.27 -11.52 23.94
N LEU A 291 -4.64 -10.94 22.80
CA LEU A 291 -4.13 -9.66 22.30
C LEU A 291 -4.61 -8.43 23.12
N THR A 292 -5.17 -8.65 24.30
CA THR A 292 -5.64 -7.59 25.20
C THR A 292 -4.51 -6.93 25.98
N ASP A 293 -3.34 -7.55 26.02
CA ASP A 293 -2.17 -7.03 26.73
C ASP A 293 -1.36 -6.07 25.84
N ASP A 294 -0.82 -5.01 26.46
CA ASP A 294 0.04 -4.06 25.76
C ASP A 294 1.29 -4.75 25.22
N ILE A 295 1.42 -4.81 23.90
CA ILE A 295 2.57 -5.42 23.23
C ILE A 295 3.77 -4.47 23.37
N VAL A 296 4.83 -4.91 24.04
CA VAL A 296 6.05 -4.10 24.19
C VAL A 296 7.00 -4.37 23.02
N CYS A 297 7.38 -3.33 22.28
CA CYS A 297 8.35 -3.44 21.20
C CYS A 297 9.77 -3.00 21.64
N PRO A 298 10.83 -3.47 20.94
CA PRO A 298 12.22 -3.13 21.29
C PRO A 298 12.64 -1.71 20.88
N CYS A 299 11.78 -0.96 20.18
CA CYS A 299 12.06 0.37 19.64
C CYS A 299 11.76 1.51 20.64
N THR A 300 12.50 2.62 20.51
CA THR A 300 12.07 3.92 21.07
C THR A 300 10.86 4.46 20.32
N HIS A 301 10.20 5.52 20.81
CA HIS A 301 9.05 6.10 20.10
C HIS A 301 9.41 6.65 18.71
N GLU A 302 10.61 7.23 18.54
CA GLU A 302 11.08 7.72 17.25
C GLU A 302 11.34 6.56 16.29
N GLU A 303 12.02 5.51 16.75
CA GLU A 303 12.27 4.32 15.92
C GLU A 303 10.96 3.64 15.51
N LEU A 304 10.02 3.46 16.46
CA LEU A 304 8.72 2.86 16.17
C LEU A 304 7.91 3.72 15.19
N LYS A 305 7.97 5.05 15.32
CA LYS A 305 7.35 5.98 14.36
C LYS A 305 7.91 5.75 12.95
N PHE A 306 9.23 5.77 12.78
CA PHE A 306 9.84 5.52 11.46
C PHE A 306 9.50 4.14 10.92
N PHE A 307 9.46 3.11 11.78
CA PHE A 307 9.03 1.78 11.36
C PHE A 307 7.61 1.77 10.82
N LEU A 308 6.65 2.25 11.61
CA LEU A 308 5.23 2.25 11.24
C LEU A 308 4.99 3.08 9.96
N MET A 309 5.56 4.28 9.88
CA MET A 309 5.44 5.13 8.69
C MET A 309 6.08 4.47 7.45
N ALA A 310 7.14 3.67 7.60
CA ALA A 310 7.81 3.02 6.48
C ALA A 310 7.07 1.78 5.93
N ILE A 311 6.25 1.12 6.76
CA ILE A 311 5.57 -0.12 6.37
C ILE A 311 4.07 0.04 6.10
N TYR A 312 3.38 0.97 6.77
CA TYR A 312 1.94 1.18 6.55
C TYR A 312 1.68 2.01 5.29
N PRO A 313 0.63 1.69 4.51
CA PRO A 313 0.21 2.51 3.37
C PRO A 313 -0.47 3.81 3.85
N PRO A 314 -0.21 4.96 3.20
CA PRO A 314 0.90 5.25 2.28
C PRO A 314 2.26 5.23 3.00
N GLN A 315 3.22 4.56 2.38
CA GLN A 315 4.54 4.31 2.99
C GLN A 315 5.48 5.49 2.81
N LEU A 316 6.18 5.86 3.89
CA LEU A 316 7.22 6.87 3.90
C LEU A 316 8.28 6.59 2.85
N ARG A 317 8.52 7.58 1.97
CA ARG A 317 9.65 7.55 1.06
C ARG A 317 10.96 7.65 1.83
N ILE A 318 11.74 6.57 1.76
CA ILE A 318 13.06 6.49 2.38
C ILE A 318 14.05 7.28 1.53
N ASN A 319 14.80 8.16 2.18
CA ASN A 319 15.80 9.03 1.57
C ASN A 319 16.95 9.28 2.56
N GLU A 320 17.91 10.11 2.17
CA GLU A 320 19.14 10.34 2.94
C GLU A 320 18.91 10.90 4.35
N THR A 321 17.81 11.61 4.57
CA THR A 321 17.53 12.26 5.88
C THR A 321 16.86 11.32 6.87
N ASN A 322 16.17 10.28 6.40
CA ASN A 322 15.40 9.36 7.24
C ASN A 322 15.90 7.90 7.18
N ILE A 323 16.84 7.56 6.30
CA ILE A 323 17.32 6.18 6.14
C ILE A 323 18.02 5.65 7.39
N GLY A 324 18.78 6.49 8.11
CA GLY A 324 19.44 6.11 9.37
C GLY A 324 18.48 5.59 10.44
N PRO A 325 17.49 6.40 10.89
CA PRO A 325 16.52 5.94 11.88
C PRO A 325 15.62 4.82 11.35
N THR A 326 15.26 4.82 10.06
CA THR A 326 14.49 3.72 9.45
C THR A 326 15.24 2.40 9.49
N LEU A 327 16.54 2.41 9.16
CA LEU A 327 17.40 1.23 9.22
C LEU A 327 17.55 0.72 10.66
N MET A 328 17.74 1.61 11.64
CA MET A 328 17.80 1.23 13.05
C MET A 328 16.52 0.54 13.51
N ALA A 329 15.37 1.08 13.13
CA ALA A 329 14.07 0.49 13.45
C ALA A 329 13.89 -0.87 12.75
N ALA A 330 14.27 -0.97 11.47
CA ALA A 330 14.24 -2.22 10.71
C ALA A 330 15.09 -3.33 11.36
N CYS A 331 16.28 -3.01 11.87
CA CYS A 331 17.13 -3.95 12.60
C CYS A 331 16.46 -4.43 13.89
N LYS A 332 15.93 -3.51 14.71
CA LYS A 332 15.31 -3.87 16.01
C LYS A 332 14.02 -4.66 15.86
N MET A 333 13.28 -4.40 14.79
CA MET A 333 12.05 -5.10 14.44
C MET A 333 12.33 -6.35 13.60
N GLU A 334 13.60 -6.63 13.27
CA GLU A 334 14.02 -7.73 12.41
C GLU A 334 13.22 -7.79 11.09
N SER A 335 13.03 -6.63 10.49
CA SER A 335 12.22 -6.46 9.29
C SER A 335 13.06 -6.71 8.04
N HIS A 336 13.10 -7.96 7.57
CA HIS A 336 13.88 -8.34 6.40
C HIS A 336 13.55 -7.52 5.15
N GLY A 337 12.26 -7.28 4.90
CA GLY A 337 11.83 -6.40 3.81
C GLY A 337 12.45 -5.00 3.97
N LEU A 338 12.28 -4.36 5.13
CA LEU A 338 12.68 -2.96 5.29
C LEU A 338 14.20 -2.81 5.28
N LEU A 339 14.91 -3.81 5.83
CA LEU A 339 16.36 -3.93 5.72
C LEU A 339 16.81 -4.02 4.26
N ARG A 340 16.15 -4.85 3.43
CA ARG A 340 16.44 -4.96 1.99
C ARG A 340 16.26 -3.62 1.30
N LYS A 341 15.16 -2.90 1.54
CA LYS A 341 14.90 -1.60 0.93
C LYS A 341 15.96 -0.56 1.31
N CYS A 342 16.30 -0.46 2.60
CA CYS A 342 17.37 0.42 3.06
C CYS A 342 18.72 0.05 2.41
N ALA A 343 19.06 -1.24 2.33
CA ALA A 343 20.29 -1.70 1.70
C ALA A 343 20.33 -1.34 0.20
N GLN A 344 19.23 -1.54 -0.54
CA GLN A 344 19.13 -1.16 -1.95
C GLN A 344 19.41 0.32 -2.15
N ILE A 345 18.84 1.20 -1.32
CA ILE A 345 19.06 2.65 -1.42
C ILE A 345 20.51 3.03 -1.10
N LEU A 346 21.12 2.42 -0.07
CA LEU A 346 22.50 2.71 0.34
C LEU A 346 23.54 2.19 -0.66
N LEU A 347 23.26 1.07 -1.32
CA LEU A 347 24.19 0.41 -2.24
C LEU A 347 24.01 0.85 -3.69
N THR A 348 22.89 1.50 -4.04
CA THR A 348 22.69 2.07 -5.37
C THR A 348 23.70 3.19 -5.59
N PRO A 349 24.59 3.11 -6.61
CA PRO A 349 25.52 4.19 -6.90
C PRO A 349 24.73 5.46 -7.17
N LYS A 350 24.88 6.47 -6.31
CA LYS A 350 24.43 7.81 -6.66
C LYS A 350 25.27 8.23 -7.87
N PRO A 351 24.68 8.76 -8.96
CA PRO A 351 25.49 9.35 -10.01
C PRO A 351 26.36 10.40 -9.34
N SER A 352 27.67 10.15 -9.34
CA SER A 352 28.66 11.11 -8.88
C SER A 352 28.29 12.43 -9.52
N CYS A 353 28.11 13.47 -8.70
CA CYS A 353 28.08 14.83 -9.18
C CYS A 353 29.40 15.04 -9.95
N LEU A 354 29.38 14.78 -11.26
CA LEU A 354 30.32 15.34 -12.20
C LEU A 354 29.97 16.82 -12.26
N TYR A 355 30.36 17.53 -11.19
CA TYR A 355 30.69 18.92 -11.31
C TYR A 355 31.72 18.99 -12.42
N LEU A 356 31.26 19.53 -13.55
CA LEU A 356 32.08 20.08 -14.61
C LEU A 356 33.05 21.07 -13.96
N TYR A 357 34.21 20.56 -13.54
CA TYR A 357 35.42 21.30 -13.31
C TYR A 357 36.53 20.56 -14.06
N ASP A 358 36.49 20.72 -15.38
CA ASP A 358 37.66 20.77 -16.24
C ASP A 358 37.32 21.85 -17.28
N SER A 359 37.91 23.04 -17.30
CA SER A 359 39.33 23.42 -17.39
C SER A 359 39.50 24.16 -18.71
N HIS A 360 39.59 25.48 -18.60
CA HIS A 360 40.49 26.37 -19.35
C HIS A 360 40.34 26.63 -20.86
N TYR A 361 40.51 27.94 -21.15
CA TYR A 361 40.85 28.66 -22.38
C TYR A 361 39.72 29.19 -23.26
#